data_AF-A0A2G8JIU2-F1
#
_entry.id   AF-A0A2G8JIU2-F1
#
_cell.length_a   1.000
_cell.length_b   1.000
_cell.length_c   1.000
_cell.angle_alpha   90.00
_cell.angle_beta   90.00
_cell.angle_gamma   90.00
#
_symmetry.space_group_name_H-M   'P 1'
#
loop_
_entity.id
_entity.type
_entity.pdbx_description
1 polymer ?
#
loop_
_entity_poly.entity_id
_entity_poly.type
_entity_poly.pdbx_seq_one_letter_code
_entity_poly.pdbx_strand_id
1 'polypeptide(L)'
;MRPNDKGQFGFSVKGGCDQGAPVIVCRVAPNTPADLCIPRLNEGDQILLLNGQDISTYTNEEVVSAIRGICELQRTDLVLTVRPNVYVSDDVEEEEEPVFQYIPESPRVANGGIDPLSESIMLLQEGLASGTALAQFEQLYRRKSGMTMNECKEPENIAKNRYRDISPYDATRVILTDSDTGDYINANVVNMDIPKAAMVNKYIAAQGPLPNTMVDFWDMIWEQRSTLIVMLTTNVERGRVNISTLLLCNNQLRVA
;
A
#
# COMPACT_ATOMS: atom_id res chain seq x y z
N MET A 1 22.23 6.56 5.00
CA MET A 1 22.39 7.88 4.34
C MET A 1 23.48 8.67 5.05
N ARG A 2 24.24 9.49 4.32
CA ARG A 2 25.30 10.36 4.89
C ARG A 2 24.80 11.78 5.08
N PRO A 3 25.26 12.52 6.09
CA PRO A 3 24.90 13.92 6.23
C PRO A 3 25.50 14.76 5.09
N ASN A 4 24.88 15.89 4.77
CA ASN A 4 25.43 16.88 3.85
C ASN A 4 26.61 17.65 4.49
N ASP A 5 27.23 18.56 3.75
CA ASP A 5 28.37 19.39 4.21
C ASP A 5 28.07 20.23 5.47
N LYS A 6 26.78 20.40 5.81
CA LYS A 6 26.31 21.11 7.01
C LYS A 6 25.95 20.16 8.17
N GLY A 7 26.23 18.87 8.05
CA GLY A 7 25.88 17.88 9.08
C GLY A 7 24.39 17.57 9.14
N GLN A 8 23.62 17.77 8.07
CA GLN A 8 22.16 17.59 8.04
C GLN A 8 21.75 16.47 7.09
N PHE A 9 20.72 15.71 7.49
CA PHE A 9 20.10 14.68 6.64
C PHE A 9 18.93 15.22 5.81
N GLY A 10 18.29 16.31 6.25
CA GLY A 10 17.25 17.00 5.49
C GLY A 10 15.83 16.44 5.65
N PHE A 11 15.52 15.83 6.79
CA PHE A 11 14.17 15.44 7.15
C PHE A 11 13.82 15.85 8.59
N SER A 12 12.53 15.95 8.88
CA SER A 12 11.99 16.27 10.20
C SER A 12 11.15 15.11 10.73
N VAL A 13 11.09 14.96 12.04
CA VAL A 13 10.31 13.91 12.72
C VAL A 13 9.32 14.50 13.72
N LYS A 14 8.18 13.82 13.92
CA LYS A 14 7.16 14.11 14.93
C LYS A 14 6.81 12.84 15.70
N GLY A 15 6.17 12.99 16.86
CA GLY A 15 5.81 11.86 17.73
C GLY A 15 6.92 11.43 18.67
N GLY A 16 6.64 10.43 19.50
CA GLY A 16 7.46 10.03 20.64
C GLY A 16 6.60 9.43 21.75
N CYS A 17 7.21 8.67 22.66
CA CYS A 17 6.50 8.03 23.75
C CYS A 17 5.83 9.05 24.70
N ASP A 18 6.42 10.24 24.84
CA ASP A 18 5.91 11.40 25.59
C ASP A 18 4.59 11.93 25.03
N GLN A 19 4.36 11.74 23.73
CA GLN A 19 3.17 12.19 23.02
C GLN A 19 2.16 11.05 22.78
N GLY A 20 2.47 9.83 23.23
CA GLY A 20 1.66 8.64 22.95
C GLY A 20 1.52 8.33 21.45
N ALA A 21 2.40 8.89 20.61
CA ALA A 21 2.31 8.83 19.16
C ALA A 21 3.56 8.17 18.57
N PRO A 22 3.43 7.40 17.48
CA PRO A 22 4.59 6.81 16.82
C PRO A 22 5.50 7.89 16.23
N VAL A 23 6.80 7.60 16.15
CA VAL A 23 7.79 8.48 15.53
C VAL A 23 7.64 8.43 14.01
N ILE A 24 7.27 9.55 13.41
CA ILE A 24 6.93 9.67 11.98
C ILE A 24 7.76 10.76 11.32
N VAL A 25 8.20 10.51 10.08
CA VAL A 25 8.80 11.53 9.21
C VAL A 25 7.72 12.53 8.81
N CYS A 26 7.84 13.79 9.23
CA CYS A 26 6.84 14.81 8.91
C CYS A 26 7.20 15.66 7.70
N ARG A 27 8.48 15.76 7.36
CA ARG A 27 8.93 16.54 6.21
C ARG A 27 10.23 15.99 5.63
N VAL A 28 10.36 15.98 4.31
CA VAL A 28 11.63 15.70 3.61
C VAL A 28 11.96 16.86 2.70
N ALA A 29 13.12 17.48 2.88
CA ALA A 29 13.55 18.61 2.07
C ALA A 29 14.14 18.13 0.73
N PRO A 30 13.78 18.75 -0.41
CA PRO A 30 14.24 18.32 -1.72
C PRO A 30 15.76 18.48 -1.87
N ASN A 31 16.39 17.60 -2.64
CA ASN A 31 17.84 17.55 -2.90
C ASN A 31 18.71 17.39 -1.64
N THR A 32 18.16 16.82 -0.57
CA THR A 32 18.91 16.49 0.65
C THR A 32 19.25 15.00 0.73
N PRO A 33 20.16 14.57 1.62
CA PRO A 33 20.49 13.15 1.74
C PRO A 33 19.31 12.22 2.04
N ALA A 34 18.27 12.71 2.71
CA ALA A 34 17.03 11.97 2.95
C ALA A 34 16.15 11.86 1.69
N ASP A 35 16.18 12.88 0.82
CA ASP A 35 15.46 12.86 -0.46
C ASP A 35 16.16 11.97 -1.52
N LEU A 36 17.49 11.90 -1.46
CA LEU A 36 18.34 11.19 -2.41
C LEU A 36 18.74 9.78 -1.95
N CYS A 37 18.32 9.34 -0.76
CA CYS A 37 18.68 8.01 -0.26
C CYS A 37 17.93 6.90 -1.03
N ILE A 38 18.48 5.70 -1.00
CA ILE A 38 17.87 4.52 -1.61
C ILE A 38 17.73 3.44 -0.53
N PRO A 39 16.49 2.97 -0.24
CA PRO A 39 15.20 3.48 -0.71
C PRO A 39 14.93 4.93 -0.25
N ARG A 40 14.17 5.71 -1.03
CA ARG A 40 13.83 7.12 -0.71
C ARG A 40 12.99 7.20 0.56
N LEU A 41 13.34 8.13 1.45
CA LEU A 41 12.55 8.43 2.64
C LEU A 41 11.36 9.31 2.27
N ASN A 42 10.16 8.95 2.68
CA ASN A 42 8.95 9.70 2.36
C ASN A 42 8.31 10.32 3.61
N GLU A 43 7.57 11.40 3.39
CA GLU A 43 6.72 11.97 4.42
C GLU A 43 5.63 10.97 4.82
N GLY A 44 5.42 10.85 6.13
CA GLY A 44 4.54 9.87 6.76
C GLY A 44 5.24 8.58 7.21
N ASP A 45 6.44 8.27 6.73
CA ASP A 45 7.12 7.01 7.09
C ASP A 45 7.31 6.89 8.61
N GLN A 46 6.94 5.74 9.18
CA GLN A 46 7.13 5.48 10.60
C GLN A 46 8.54 4.94 10.85
N ILE A 47 9.31 5.61 11.69
CA ILE A 47 10.65 5.17 12.09
C ILE A 47 10.51 4.13 13.21
N LEU A 48 11.05 2.94 12.99
CA LEU A 48 11.04 1.85 13.97
C LEU A 48 12.39 1.70 14.68
N LEU A 49 13.49 1.76 13.91
CA LEU A 49 14.84 1.63 14.45
C LEU A 49 15.75 2.76 13.94
N LEU A 50 16.60 3.27 14.83
CA LEU A 50 17.72 4.16 14.50
C LEU A 50 19.03 3.38 14.67
N ASN A 51 19.79 3.18 13.59
CA ASN A 51 21.04 2.41 13.58
C ASN A 51 20.92 1.02 14.25
N GLY A 52 19.75 0.38 14.11
CA GLY A 52 19.46 -0.93 14.70
C GLY A 52 18.94 -0.90 16.14
N GLN A 53 18.85 0.27 16.76
CA GLN A 53 18.27 0.44 18.10
C GLN A 53 16.78 0.76 18.01
N ASP A 54 15.98 0.05 18.80
CA ASP A 54 14.54 0.29 18.92
C ASP A 54 14.26 1.62 19.63
N ILE A 55 13.37 2.42 19.04
CA ILE A 55 13.02 3.76 19.52
C ILE A 55 11.58 3.86 20.05
N SER A 56 10.90 2.75 20.27
CA SER A 56 9.49 2.75 20.73
C SER A 56 9.30 3.44 22.08
N THR A 57 10.34 3.45 22.92
CA THR A 57 10.33 4.09 24.23
C THR A 57 10.96 5.48 24.23
N TYR A 58 11.39 5.99 23.07
CA TYR A 58 12.08 7.27 22.99
C TYR A 58 11.07 8.42 22.96
N THR A 59 11.38 9.48 23.68
CA THR A 59 10.71 10.77 23.58
C THR A 59 11.08 11.47 22.26
N ASN A 60 10.29 12.45 21.85
CA ASN A 60 10.60 13.25 20.65
C ASN A 60 12.00 13.88 20.72
N GLU A 61 12.37 14.42 21.89
CA GLU A 61 13.67 15.04 22.12
C GLU A 61 14.82 14.02 22.03
N GLU A 62 14.65 12.82 22.62
CA GLU A 62 15.66 11.75 22.55
C GLU A 62 15.88 11.26 21.11
N VAL A 63 14.83 11.14 20.30
CA VAL A 63 14.94 10.80 18.88
C VAL A 63 15.75 11.86 18.13
N VAL A 64 15.41 13.13 18.31
CA VAL A 64 16.10 14.24 17.64
C VAL A 64 17.56 14.32 18.08
N SER A 65 17.82 14.15 19.38
CA SER A 65 19.15 14.13 19.95
C SER A 65 19.99 12.97 19.39
N ALA A 66 19.41 11.77 19.30
CA ALA A 66 20.09 10.60 18.73
C ALA A 66 20.45 10.80 17.26
N ILE A 67 19.55 11.35 16.45
CA ILE A 67 19.82 11.65 15.03
C ILE A 67 20.93 12.71 14.89
N ARG A 68 20.91 13.75 15.72
CA ARG A 68 21.95 14.79 15.71
C ARG A 68 23.30 14.27 16.20
N GLY A 69 23.33 13.43 17.22
CA GLY A 69 24.56 12.84 17.76
C GLY A 69 25.30 11.97 16.73
N ILE A 70 24.59 11.35 15.79
CA ILE A 70 25.19 10.59 14.67
C ILE A 70 25.98 11.52 13.74
N CYS A 71 25.62 12.81 13.65
CA CYS A 71 26.34 13.80 12.85
C CYS A 71 27.70 14.17 13.46
N GLU A 72 27.80 14.20 14.80
CA GLU A 72 29.02 14.64 15.51
C GLU A 72 30.16 13.62 15.42
N LEU A 73 29.85 12.35 15.13
CA LEU A 73 30.82 11.25 15.03
C LEU A 73 31.49 11.12 13.64
N GLN A 74 31.11 11.94 12.65
CA GLN A 74 31.65 12.07 11.27
C GLN A 74 31.91 10.78 10.46
N ARG A 75 31.63 9.57 10.98
CA ARG A 75 32.05 8.30 10.35
C ARG A 75 30.95 7.24 10.22
N THR A 76 29.74 7.51 10.65
CA THR A 76 28.64 6.54 10.63
C THR A 76 27.50 7.03 9.76
N ASP A 77 27.10 6.21 8.79
CA ASP A 77 25.89 6.44 8.02
C ASP A 77 24.67 6.34 8.97
N LEU A 78 23.68 7.22 8.79
CA LEU A 78 22.38 7.07 9.43
C LEU A 78 21.61 5.95 8.72
N VAL A 79 21.28 4.90 9.44
CA VAL A 79 20.48 3.77 8.98
C VAL A 79 19.13 3.81 9.69
N LEU A 80 18.08 4.03 8.92
CA LEU A 80 16.71 4.02 9.41
C LEU A 80 16.06 2.70 9.00
N THR A 81 15.42 2.01 9.95
CA THR A 81 14.42 1.00 9.62
C THR A 81 13.06 1.64 9.71
N VAL A 82 12.43 1.84 8.55
CA VAL A 82 11.12 2.47 8.46
C VAL A 82 10.05 1.45 8.11
N ARG A 83 8.84 1.67 8.60
CA ARG A 83 7.63 1.15 7.99
C ARG A 83 7.13 2.22 7.03
N PRO A 84 7.18 1.98 5.70
CA PRO A 84 6.69 2.94 4.72
C PRO A 84 5.24 3.30 5.00
N ASN A 85 4.91 4.58 4.84
CA ASN A 85 3.54 5.04 4.94
C ASN A 85 2.75 4.64 3.70
N VAL A 86 2.22 3.41 3.72
CA VAL A 86 1.32 2.92 2.67
C VAL A 86 -0.09 3.49 2.85
N TYR A 87 -0.36 4.30 3.88
CA TYR A 87 -1.73 4.65 4.24
C TYR A 87 -1.92 6.08 4.73
N VAL A 88 -2.65 6.85 3.92
CA VAL A 88 -3.20 8.15 4.32
C VAL A 88 -4.24 7.91 5.40
N SER A 89 -4.00 8.42 6.60
CA SER A 89 -5.03 8.62 7.62
C SER A 89 -6.02 9.66 7.11
N ASP A 90 -7.32 9.35 7.18
CA ASP A 90 -8.47 10.14 6.70
C ASP A 90 -8.62 11.58 7.29
N ASP A 91 -7.60 12.14 7.95
CA ASP A 91 -7.66 13.45 8.63
C ASP A 91 -6.94 14.58 7.86
N VAL A 92 -6.67 14.42 6.56
CA VAL A 92 -6.20 15.52 5.70
C VAL A 92 -7.35 15.92 4.79
N GLU A 93 -7.82 17.15 4.98
CA GLU A 93 -8.76 17.85 4.09
C GLU A 93 -8.38 17.61 2.63
N GLU A 94 -9.40 17.37 1.79
CA GLU A 94 -9.30 17.12 0.36
C GLU A 94 -8.44 18.17 -0.34
N GLU A 95 -7.12 17.95 -0.44
CA GLU A 95 -6.31 18.64 -1.42
C GLU A 95 -6.74 18.11 -2.79
N GLU A 96 -7.33 18.99 -3.61
CA GLU A 96 -7.77 18.67 -4.97
C GLU A 96 -6.64 17.97 -5.73
N GLU A 97 -6.79 16.65 -5.94
CA GLU A 97 -5.84 15.88 -6.74
C GLU A 97 -5.80 16.46 -8.18
N PRO A 98 -4.59 16.56 -8.77
CA PRO A 98 -4.44 17.17 -10.08
C PRO A 98 -5.25 16.40 -11.13
N VAL A 99 -5.86 17.18 -12.04
CA VAL A 99 -6.72 16.64 -13.11
C VAL A 99 -5.95 15.64 -13.97
N PHE A 100 -6.60 14.50 -14.18
CA PHE A 100 -6.21 13.38 -15.05
C PHE A 100 -5.33 13.80 -16.23
N GLN A 101 -4.03 13.50 -16.16
CA GLN A 101 -3.16 13.54 -17.33
C GLN A 101 -3.22 12.17 -18.00
N TYR A 102 -4.00 12.07 -19.09
CA TYR A 102 -3.97 10.91 -19.98
C TYR A 102 -2.49 10.58 -20.24
N ILE A 103 -2.07 9.33 -19.99
CA ILE A 103 -0.85 8.81 -20.60
C ILE A 103 -1.00 9.16 -22.07
N PRO A 104 -0.11 9.98 -22.66
CA PRO A 104 -0.21 10.24 -24.08
C PRO A 104 -0.26 8.88 -24.75
N GLU A 105 -1.35 8.58 -25.46
CA GLU A 105 -1.26 7.64 -26.56
C GLU A 105 -0.22 8.27 -27.48
N SER A 106 1.05 7.95 -27.25
CA SER A 106 2.14 8.44 -28.07
C SER A 106 1.70 8.18 -29.50
N PRO A 107 1.55 9.22 -30.34
CA PRO A 107 0.93 9.06 -31.65
C PRO A 107 1.70 7.97 -32.38
N ARG A 108 1.05 6.83 -32.55
CA ARG A 108 1.67 5.59 -33.01
C ARG A 108 2.07 5.81 -34.47
N VAL A 109 3.32 6.15 -34.70
CA VAL A 109 3.93 5.90 -35.99
C VAL A 109 4.05 4.40 -36.07
N ALA A 110 3.21 3.78 -36.90
CA ALA A 110 3.30 2.35 -37.18
C ALA A 110 4.69 2.04 -37.75
N ASN A 111 5.63 1.65 -36.88
CA ASN A 111 6.83 0.97 -37.31
C ASN A 111 6.39 -0.42 -37.75
N GLY A 112 6.00 -0.53 -39.02
CA GLY A 112 5.56 -1.78 -39.63
C GLY A 112 6.65 -2.83 -39.54
N GLY A 113 6.52 -3.77 -38.60
CA GLY A 113 7.39 -4.95 -38.52
C GLY A 113 7.39 -5.71 -37.19
N ILE A 114 7.08 -5.05 -36.06
CA ILE A 114 7.16 -5.68 -34.73
C ILE A 114 5.75 -6.00 -34.24
N ASP A 115 5.55 -7.19 -33.67
CA ASP A 115 4.25 -7.56 -33.09
C ASP A 115 3.99 -6.76 -31.78
N PRO A 116 2.72 -6.47 -31.43
CA PRO A 116 2.40 -5.62 -30.28
C PRO A 116 2.88 -6.14 -28.91
N LEU A 117 3.11 -7.45 -28.77
CA LEU A 117 3.64 -8.02 -27.52
C LEU A 117 5.14 -7.76 -27.42
N SER A 118 5.89 -7.97 -28.50
CA SER A 118 7.31 -7.63 -28.54
C SER A 118 7.54 -6.14 -28.27
N GLU A 119 6.70 -5.28 -28.86
CA GLU A 119 6.76 -3.83 -28.62
C GLU A 119 6.49 -3.49 -27.14
N SER A 120 5.47 -4.09 -26.50
CA SER A 120 5.18 -3.84 -25.09
C SER A 120 6.29 -4.32 -24.14
N ILE A 121 6.93 -5.45 -24.46
CA ILE A 121 8.08 -5.96 -23.72
C ILE A 121 9.27 -4.99 -23.84
N MET A 122 9.54 -4.47 -25.04
CA MET A 122 10.61 -3.49 -25.25
C MET A 122 10.36 -2.20 -24.47
N LEU A 123 9.13 -1.66 -24.52
CA LEU A 123 8.74 -0.47 -23.76
C LEU A 123 8.90 -0.67 -22.26
N LEU A 124 8.51 -1.83 -21.73
CA LEU A 124 8.71 -2.14 -20.31
C LEU A 124 10.20 -2.22 -19.95
N GLN A 125 11.02 -2.86 -20.80
CA GLN A 125 12.47 -2.96 -20.59
C GLN A 125 13.12 -1.57 -20.55
N GLU A 126 12.79 -0.69 -21.50
CA GLU A 126 13.28 0.69 -21.53
C GLU A 126 12.76 1.50 -20.34
N GLY A 127 11.49 1.32 -19.98
CA GLY A 127 10.87 1.99 -18.85
C GLY A 127 11.50 1.64 -17.50
N LEU A 128 11.88 0.37 -17.33
CA LEU A 128 12.61 -0.09 -16.15
C LEU A 128 14.06 0.42 -16.15
N ALA A 129 14.75 0.41 -17.28
CA ALA A 129 16.13 0.88 -17.39
C ALA A 129 16.27 2.40 -17.16
N SER A 130 15.29 3.18 -17.62
CA SER A 130 15.23 4.64 -17.47
C SER A 130 14.60 5.09 -16.15
N GLY A 131 13.93 4.19 -15.42
CA GLY A 131 13.16 4.52 -14.21
C GLY A 131 11.78 5.16 -14.47
N THR A 132 11.42 5.38 -15.74
CA THR A 132 10.14 6.00 -16.10
C THR A 132 8.94 5.13 -15.75
N ALA A 133 9.07 3.80 -15.77
CA ALA A 133 8.00 2.89 -15.35
C ALA A 133 7.63 3.06 -13.86
N LEU A 134 8.62 3.30 -13.00
CA LEU A 134 8.40 3.55 -11.58
C LEU A 134 7.74 4.92 -11.37
N ALA A 135 8.23 5.95 -12.07
CA ALA A 135 7.64 7.29 -12.01
C ALA A 135 6.16 7.29 -12.47
N GLN A 136 5.83 6.52 -13.51
CA GLN A 136 4.45 6.35 -13.95
C GLN A 136 3.59 5.61 -12.93
N PHE A 137 4.12 4.57 -12.29
CA PHE A 137 3.42 3.86 -11.22
C PHE A 137 3.10 4.77 -10.02
N GLU A 138 4.04 5.63 -9.63
CA GLU A 138 3.85 6.58 -8.53
C GLU A 138 2.77 7.63 -8.81
N GLN A 139 2.48 7.91 -10.07
CA GLN A 139 1.41 8.84 -10.50
C GLN A 139 0.02 8.21 -10.53
N LEU A 140 -0.08 6.87 -10.42
CA LEU A 140 -1.38 6.20 -10.39
C LEU A 140 -2.12 6.53 -9.10
N TYR A 141 -3.39 6.89 -9.22
CA TYR A 141 -4.25 7.10 -8.07
C TYR A 141 -4.33 5.81 -7.24
N ARG A 142 -4.23 5.95 -5.92
CA ARG A 142 -4.41 4.82 -4.99
C ARG A 142 -5.88 4.52 -4.74
N ARG A 143 -6.73 5.54 -4.89
CA ARG A 143 -8.18 5.44 -4.72
C ARG A 143 -8.87 6.09 -5.91
N LYS A 144 -9.88 5.43 -6.47
CA LYS A 144 -10.67 5.99 -7.55
C LYS A 144 -11.57 7.09 -7.00
N SER A 145 -11.37 8.31 -7.49
CA SER A 145 -12.21 9.46 -7.13
C SER A 145 -13.68 9.17 -7.42
N GLY A 146 -14.55 9.57 -6.48
CA GLY A 146 -16.01 9.36 -6.55
C GLY A 146 -16.51 7.98 -6.14
N MET A 147 -15.65 7.02 -5.75
CA MET A 147 -16.09 5.77 -5.14
C MET A 147 -16.15 5.87 -3.62
N THR A 148 -17.28 5.49 -3.02
CA THR A 148 -17.51 5.55 -1.58
C THR A 148 -16.99 4.32 -0.83
N MET A 149 -16.72 4.49 0.46
CA MET A 149 -16.29 3.46 1.41
C MET A 149 -16.95 3.75 2.77
N ASN A 150 -18.28 3.84 2.78
CA ASN A 150 -19.04 4.24 3.96
C ASN A 150 -19.36 3.04 4.85
N GLU A 151 -19.71 1.90 4.25
CA GLU A 151 -20.18 0.71 4.98
C GLU A 151 -19.12 0.16 5.94
N CYS A 152 -17.85 0.27 5.58
CA CYS A 152 -16.74 -0.15 6.43
C CYS A 152 -16.51 0.75 7.66
N LYS A 153 -17.08 1.97 7.64
CA LYS A 153 -16.94 2.98 8.71
C LYS A 153 -18.11 2.96 9.68
N GLU A 154 -19.16 2.19 9.40
CA GLU A 154 -20.30 2.03 10.31
C GLU A 154 -19.86 1.42 11.65
N PRO A 155 -20.43 1.86 12.79
CA PRO A 155 -20.00 1.44 14.13
C PRO A 155 -19.92 -0.08 14.31
N GLU A 156 -20.88 -0.83 13.77
CA GLU A 156 -20.88 -2.30 13.79
C GLU A 156 -19.77 -2.96 12.95
N ASN A 157 -19.25 -2.27 11.93
CA ASN A 157 -18.34 -2.82 10.93
C ASN A 157 -16.88 -2.46 11.19
N ILE A 158 -16.60 -1.39 11.96
CA ILE A 158 -15.22 -0.95 12.26
C ILE A 158 -14.35 -2.10 12.80
N ALA A 159 -14.90 -2.92 13.71
CA ALA A 159 -14.19 -4.04 14.33
C ALA A 159 -13.94 -5.24 13.39
N LYS A 160 -14.53 -5.23 12.19
CA LYS A 160 -14.34 -6.26 11.16
C LYS A 160 -13.19 -5.92 10.20
N ASN A 161 -12.59 -4.74 10.32
CA ASN A 161 -11.43 -4.31 9.53
C ASN A 161 -10.12 -4.62 10.24
N ARG A 162 -9.18 -5.28 9.55
CA ARG A 162 -7.83 -5.54 10.08
C ARG A 162 -7.01 -4.25 10.16
N TYR A 163 -7.20 -3.36 9.19
CA TYR A 163 -6.53 -2.06 9.11
C TYR A 163 -7.58 -0.99 8.81
N ARG A 164 -7.51 0.15 9.52
CA ARG A 164 -8.51 1.22 9.43
C ARG A 164 -8.48 1.94 8.06
N ASP A 165 -7.33 1.95 7.43
CA ASP A 165 -6.98 2.65 6.20
C ASP A 165 -7.13 1.79 4.93
N ILE A 166 -7.35 0.48 5.09
CA ILE A 166 -7.68 -0.46 4.01
C ILE A 166 -9.17 -0.77 4.07
N SER A 167 -9.94 -0.05 3.25
CA SER A 167 -11.39 -0.16 3.21
C SER A 167 -11.86 -0.60 1.82
N PRO A 168 -12.86 -1.49 1.74
CA PRO A 168 -13.43 -1.88 0.47
C PRO A 168 -14.34 -0.78 -0.09
N TYR A 169 -14.40 -0.66 -1.42
CA TYR A 169 -15.40 0.20 -2.06
C TYR A 169 -16.80 -0.34 -1.89
N ASP A 170 -17.77 0.51 -1.55
CA ASP A 170 -19.17 0.10 -1.37
C ASP A 170 -19.75 -0.49 -2.65
N ALA A 171 -19.40 0.11 -3.80
CA ALA A 171 -19.94 -0.30 -5.10
C ALA A 171 -19.51 -1.71 -5.55
N THR A 172 -18.41 -2.25 -5.00
CA THR A 172 -17.86 -3.56 -5.40
C THR A 172 -17.61 -4.46 -4.21
N ARG A 173 -18.06 -4.11 -3.00
CA ARG A 173 -17.89 -4.95 -1.81
C ARG A 173 -18.66 -6.25 -1.97
N VAL A 174 -18.17 -7.30 -1.32
CA VAL A 174 -18.98 -8.50 -1.15
C VAL A 174 -20.01 -8.23 -0.06
N ILE A 175 -21.27 -8.56 -0.36
CA ILE A 175 -22.41 -8.42 0.55
C ILE A 175 -22.79 -9.82 1.00
N LEU A 176 -22.74 -10.08 2.31
CA LEU A 176 -23.18 -11.35 2.89
C LEU A 176 -24.70 -11.35 3.03
N THR A 177 -25.34 -12.44 2.66
CA THR A 177 -26.80 -12.56 2.70
C THR A 177 -27.31 -13.30 3.92
N ASP A 178 -26.59 -14.32 4.36
CA ASP A 178 -27.04 -15.24 5.42
C ASP A 178 -26.17 -15.15 6.70
N SER A 179 -25.44 -14.05 6.93
CA SER A 179 -24.61 -13.87 8.13
C SER A 179 -25.37 -13.26 9.30
N ASP A 180 -25.23 -13.90 10.47
CA ASP A 180 -25.77 -13.42 11.76
C ASP A 180 -25.09 -12.13 12.26
N THR A 181 -23.94 -11.76 11.70
CA THR A 181 -23.16 -10.59 12.16
C THR A 181 -23.38 -9.35 11.30
N GLY A 182 -24.26 -9.41 10.30
CA GLY A 182 -24.52 -8.35 9.32
C GLY A 182 -23.94 -8.65 7.94
N ASP A 183 -24.19 -7.76 6.99
CA ASP A 183 -23.89 -7.98 5.56
C ASP A 183 -22.44 -7.67 5.16
N TYR A 184 -21.63 -7.21 6.11
CA TYR A 184 -20.31 -6.63 5.85
C TYR A 184 -19.17 -7.63 6.07
N ILE A 185 -18.30 -7.71 5.06
CA ILE A 185 -16.96 -8.28 5.13
C ILE A 185 -15.98 -7.39 4.34
N ASN A 186 -14.74 -7.23 4.81
CA ASN A 186 -13.70 -6.47 4.10
C ASN A 186 -13.16 -7.29 2.91
N ALA A 187 -13.92 -7.26 1.81
CA ALA A 187 -13.63 -7.91 0.55
C ALA A 187 -14.28 -7.18 -0.63
N ASN A 188 -13.62 -7.17 -1.78
CA ASN A 188 -14.18 -6.65 -3.04
C ASN A 188 -14.12 -7.70 -4.15
N VAL A 189 -15.13 -7.67 -5.03
CA VAL A 189 -15.09 -8.39 -6.31
C VAL A 189 -14.19 -7.65 -7.29
N VAL A 190 -13.24 -8.35 -7.90
CA VAL A 190 -12.31 -7.83 -8.89
C VAL A 190 -12.46 -8.64 -10.17
N ASN A 191 -12.96 -7.98 -11.22
CA ASN A 191 -13.16 -8.59 -12.54
C ASN A 191 -12.12 -8.03 -13.51
N MET A 192 -11.25 -8.91 -14.02
CA MET A 192 -10.23 -8.55 -15.00
C MET A 192 -10.68 -9.02 -16.38
N ASP A 193 -11.13 -8.07 -17.21
CA ASP A 193 -11.55 -8.34 -18.58
C ASP A 193 -10.33 -8.48 -19.52
N ILE A 194 -10.35 -9.51 -20.35
CA ILE A 194 -9.40 -9.77 -21.43
C ILE A 194 -10.18 -9.80 -22.75
N PRO A 195 -10.46 -8.62 -23.36
CA PRO A 195 -11.44 -8.50 -24.43
C PRO A 195 -11.13 -9.35 -25.66
N LYS A 196 -9.85 -9.43 -26.05
CA LYS A 196 -9.40 -10.23 -27.21
C LYS A 196 -9.61 -11.74 -27.01
N ALA A 197 -9.65 -12.22 -25.78
CA ALA A 197 -9.88 -13.62 -25.44
C ALA A 197 -11.35 -13.89 -25.05
N ALA A 198 -12.22 -12.87 -25.06
CA ALA A 198 -13.58 -12.92 -24.55
C ALA A 198 -13.67 -13.57 -23.16
N MET A 199 -12.66 -13.32 -22.32
CA MET A 199 -12.47 -13.98 -21.03
C MET A 199 -12.46 -12.93 -19.92
N VAL A 200 -13.16 -13.22 -18.83
CA VAL A 200 -13.13 -12.39 -17.62
C VAL A 200 -12.64 -13.25 -16.47
N ASN A 201 -11.48 -12.91 -15.92
CA ASN A 201 -10.99 -13.53 -14.71
C ASN A 201 -11.66 -12.87 -13.51
N LYS A 202 -12.35 -13.67 -12.68
CA LYS A 202 -13.09 -13.20 -11.52
C LYS A 202 -12.37 -13.56 -10.24
N TYR A 203 -12.11 -12.56 -9.43
CA TYR A 203 -11.47 -12.69 -8.13
C TYR A 203 -12.31 -12.05 -7.04
N ILE A 204 -12.13 -12.51 -5.82
CA ILE A 204 -12.45 -11.75 -4.63
C ILE A 204 -11.14 -11.46 -3.93
N ALA A 205 -10.82 -10.18 -3.78
CA ALA A 205 -9.70 -9.72 -2.97
C ALA A 205 -10.25 -9.42 -1.57
N ALA A 206 -9.75 -10.15 -0.57
CA ALA A 206 -10.19 -10.01 0.81
C ALA A 206 -8.99 -9.85 1.74
N GLN A 207 -9.21 -9.15 2.86
CA GLN A 207 -8.25 -9.21 3.97
C GLN A 207 -8.14 -10.65 4.51
N GLY A 208 -7.05 -10.98 5.17
CA GLY A 208 -7.03 -12.24 5.91
C GLY A 208 -7.96 -12.19 7.13
N PRO A 209 -8.73 -13.26 7.40
CA PRO A 209 -9.79 -13.24 8.40
C PRO A 209 -9.24 -12.96 9.81
N LEU A 210 -9.99 -12.15 10.56
CA LEU A 210 -9.77 -11.92 11.98
C LEU A 210 -10.48 -13.03 12.78
N PRO A 211 -10.13 -13.24 14.07
CA PRO A 211 -10.82 -14.22 14.91
C PRO A 211 -12.34 -14.02 14.94
N ASN A 212 -12.82 -12.77 14.91
CA ASN A 212 -14.23 -12.40 14.93
C ASN A 212 -14.90 -12.37 13.54
N THR A 213 -14.16 -12.57 12.45
CA THR A 213 -14.71 -12.56 11.07
C THR A 213 -14.46 -13.90 10.35
N MET A 214 -14.10 -14.96 11.08
CA MET A 214 -13.85 -16.28 10.50
C MET A 214 -15.11 -16.90 9.90
N VAL A 215 -16.26 -16.71 10.56
CA VAL A 215 -17.55 -17.22 10.07
C VAL A 215 -17.95 -16.48 8.80
N ASP A 216 -17.96 -15.15 8.84
CA ASP A 216 -18.20 -14.28 7.68
C ASP A 216 -17.33 -14.64 6.47
N PHE A 217 -16.07 -15.00 6.69
CA PHE A 217 -15.15 -15.41 5.62
C PHE A 217 -15.57 -16.73 4.95
N TRP A 218 -16.03 -17.71 5.71
CA TRP A 218 -16.52 -18.96 5.16
C TRP A 218 -17.90 -18.82 4.52
N ASP A 219 -18.78 -17.98 5.08
CA ASP A 219 -20.06 -17.63 4.47
C ASP A 219 -19.83 -16.99 3.10
N MET A 220 -18.90 -16.04 3.01
CA MET A 220 -18.47 -15.44 1.74
C MET A 220 -18.05 -16.50 0.71
N ILE A 221 -17.18 -17.44 1.10
CA ILE A 221 -16.69 -18.49 0.20
C ILE A 221 -17.83 -19.37 -0.29
N TRP A 222 -18.72 -19.75 0.63
CA TRP A 222 -19.84 -20.62 0.36
C TRP A 222 -20.85 -19.95 -0.59
N GLU A 223 -21.28 -18.73 -0.27
CA GLU A 223 -22.22 -17.93 -1.07
C GLU A 223 -21.66 -17.65 -2.47
N GLN A 224 -20.37 -17.31 -2.58
CA GLN A 224 -19.69 -17.00 -3.84
C GLN A 224 -19.25 -18.25 -4.60
N ARG A 225 -19.47 -19.45 -4.05
CA ARG A 225 -19.11 -20.75 -4.63
C ARG A 225 -17.63 -20.85 -5.02
N SER A 226 -16.76 -20.25 -4.22
CA SER A 226 -15.32 -20.26 -4.47
C SER A 226 -14.68 -21.59 -4.09
N THR A 227 -13.96 -22.18 -5.04
CA THR A 227 -13.32 -23.50 -4.88
C THR A 227 -11.81 -23.41 -4.69
N LEU A 228 -11.20 -22.24 -4.93
CA LEU A 228 -9.77 -22.01 -4.74
C LEU A 228 -9.53 -20.77 -3.89
N ILE A 229 -8.71 -20.97 -2.86
CA ILE A 229 -8.22 -19.93 -1.97
C ILE A 229 -6.70 -19.82 -2.16
N VAL A 230 -6.23 -18.64 -2.52
CA VAL A 230 -4.80 -18.32 -2.65
C VAL A 230 -4.40 -17.39 -1.52
N MET A 231 -3.59 -17.89 -0.59
CA MET A 231 -3.04 -17.11 0.52
C MET A 231 -1.62 -16.65 0.18
N LEU A 232 -1.37 -15.33 0.22
CA LEU A 232 -0.09 -14.75 -0.20
C LEU A 232 0.84 -14.36 0.97
N THR A 233 0.49 -14.73 2.19
CA THR A 233 1.29 -14.43 3.40
C THR A 233 1.44 -15.65 4.28
N THR A 234 2.39 -15.59 5.22
CA THR A 234 2.58 -16.62 6.25
C THR A 234 1.91 -16.21 7.54
N ASN A 235 1.37 -17.18 8.31
CA ASN A 235 0.59 -16.91 9.53
C ASN A 235 1.32 -16.06 10.59
N VAL A 236 2.66 -16.05 10.57
CA VAL A 236 3.49 -15.29 11.50
C VAL A 236 4.69 -14.72 10.76
N GLU A 237 4.76 -13.39 10.67
CA GLU A 237 5.93 -12.68 10.17
C GLU A 237 6.59 -11.96 11.35
N ARG A 238 7.80 -12.39 11.73
CA ARG A 238 8.60 -11.80 12.82
C ARG A 238 7.87 -11.68 14.17
N GLY A 239 7.05 -12.68 14.50
CA GLY A 239 6.30 -12.75 15.77
C GLY A 239 4.96 -11.99 15.78
N ARG A 240 4.59 -11.33 14.68
CA ARG A 240 3.27 -10.72 14.50
C ARG A 240 2.40 -11.64 13.65
N VAL A 241 1.19 -11.96 14.12
CA VAL A 241 0.22 -12.74 13.33
C VAL A 241 -0.14 -11.93 12.10
N ASN A 242 0.29 -12.39 10.92
CA ASN A 242 0.03 -11.72 9.65
C ASN A 242 -0.84 -12.67 8.81
N ILE A 243 -2.09 -12.29 8.60
CA ILE A 243 -2.93 -12.91 7.58
C ILE A 243 -3.50 -11.71 6.84
N SER A 244 -2.74 -11.17 5.88
CA SER A 244 -2.98 -9.84 5.33
C SER A 244 -3.89 -9.90 4.11
N THR A 245 -3.81 -10.95 3.28
CA THR A 245 -4.57 -10.98 2.02
C THR A 245 -4.81 -12.41 1.52
N LEU A 246 -6.06 -12.67 1.13
CA LEU A 246 -6.50 -13.89 0.44
C LEU A 246 -7.13 -13.47 -0.90
N LEU A 247 -6.72 -14.14 -1.97
CA LEU A 247 -7.37 -14.07 -3.28
C LEU A 247 -8.20 -15.33 -3.46
N LEU A 248 -9.51 -15.16 -3.59
CA LEU A 248 -10.40 -16.25 -3.99
C LEU A 248 -10.57 -16.20 -5.50
N CYS A 249 -10.39 -17.35 -6.16
CA CYS A 249 -10.53 -17.46 -7.60
C CYS A 249 -11.76 -18.31 -7.93
N ASN A 250 -12.73 -17.73 -8.63
CA ASN A 250 -13.87 -18.47 -9.18
C ASN A 250 -13.50 -19.01 -10.56
N ASN A 251 -12.78 -20.13 -10.61
CA ASN A 251 -12.60 -20.86 -11.86
C ASN A 251 -13.89 -21.63 -12.21
N GLN A 252 -14.84 -20.95 -12.85
CA GLN A 252 -15.78 -21.65 -13.73
C GLN A 252 -15.06 -21.90 -15.05
N LEU A 253 -14.22 -22.93 -15.10
CA LEU A 253 -13.89 -23.57 -16.37
C LEU A 253 -15.21 -24.15 -16.92
N ARG A 254 -15.85 -23.41 -17.83
CA ARG A 254 -16.78 -24.06 -18.77
C ARG A 254 -15.92 -24.90 -19.70
N VAL A 255 -15.80 -26.18 -19.36
CA VAL A 255 -15.41 -27.18 -20.34
C VAL A 255 -16.52 -27.18 -21.40
N ALA A 256 -16.11 -27.03 -22.66
CA ALA A 256 -16.98 -27.04 -23.84
C ALA A 256 -17.77 -28.35 -23.94
#